data_AF-A0AAV6VIX2-F1
#
_entry.id   AF-A0AAV6VIX2-F1
#
_cell.length_a   1.000
_cell.length_b   1.000
_cell.length_c   1.000
_cell.angle_alpha   90.00
_cell.angle_beta   90.00
_cell.angle_gamma   90.00
#
_symmetry.space_group_name_H-M   'P 1'
#
loop_
_entity.id
_entity.type
_entity.pdbx_description
1 polymer ?
#
loop_
_entity_poly.entity_id
_entity_poly.type
_entity_poly.pdbx_seq_one_letter_code
_entity_poly.pdbx_strand_id
1 'polypeptide(L)'
;MAAGYPPFFADQPIQIYEKIVSGKVRFPSHFTSDLKDLLKNLLQVDLTKRFGNLKNGVNDIKNHKWFASTDWITIFQKKMKAPLIPKLTSKGDTRQFDNYPEDKNAFRRTLTDHFAYEFQGF
;
A
#
# COMPACT_ATOMS: atom_id res chain seq x y z
N MET A 1 3.85 -7.06 -2.89
CA MET A 1 2.93 -8.21 -3.01
C MET A 1 3.47 -9.26 -3.97
N ALA A 2 3.50 -9.03 -5.28
CA ALA A 2 3.88 -10.07 -6.25
C ALA A 2 5.33 -10.60 -6.12
N ALA A 3 6.29 -9.77 -5.68
CA ALA A 3 7.69 -10.21 -5.49
C ALA A 3 8.02 -10.70 -4.06
N GLY A 4 7.17 -10.40 -3.07
CA GLY A 4 7.49 -10.62 -1.65
C GLY A 4 8.42 -9.58 -0.99
N TYR A 5 8.99 -8.64 -1.75
CA TYR A 5 9.85 -7.57 -1.23
C TYR A 5 9.60 -6.23 -1.99
N PRO A 6 9.99 -5.06 -1.42
CA PRO A 6 9.79 -3.77 -2.07
C PRO A 6 10.75 -3.54 -3.27
N PRO A 7 10.36 -2.75 -4.28
CA PRO A 7 11.16 -2.55 -5.50
C PRO A 7 12.45 -1.75 -5.26
N PHE A 8 12.49 -0.95 -4.19
CA PHE A 8 13.66 -0.23 -3.72
C PHE A 8 13.92 -0.65 -2.28
N PHE A 9 15.03 -1.36 -2.06
CA PHE A 9 15.46 -1.81 -0.75
C PHE A 9 16.98 -1.63 -0.63
N ALA A 10 17.41 -1.28 0.58
CA ALA A 10 18.81 -1.12 0.97
C ALA A 10 18.87 -1.07 2.51
N ASP A 11 20.07 -1.18 3.07
CA ASP A 11 20.26 -1.19 4.52
C ASP A 11 20.10 0.21 5.14
N GLN A 12 20.50 1.25 4.40
CA GLN A 12 20.44 2.63 4.85
C GLN A 12 19.38 3.43 4.08
N PRO A 13 18.57 4.27 4.75
CA PRO A 13 17.52 5.05 4.09
C PRO A 13 18.03 5.90 2.92
N ILE A 14 19.23 6.46 3.02
CA ILE A 14 19.82 7.28 1.95
C ILE A 14 20.00 6.49 0.64
N GLN A 15 20.41 5.23 0.71
CA GLN A 15 20.57 4.37 -0.45
C GLN A 15 19.22 3.99 -1.07
N ILE A 16 18.15 3.90 -0.25
CA ILE A 16 16.79 3.70 -0.74
C ILE A 16 16.37 4.93 -1.56
N TYR A 17 16.64 6.14 -1.08
CA TYR A 17 16.32 7.37 -1.80
C TYR A 17 17.06 7.49 -3.13
N GLU A 18 18.36 7.17 -3.16
CA GLU A 18 19.15 7.12 -4.39
C GLU A 18 18.54 6.16 -5.43
N LYS A 19 18.10 4.98 -4.98
CA LYS A 19 17.44 3.99 -5.84
C LYS A 19 16.09 4.50 -6.37
N ILE A 20 15.27 5.12 -5.52
CA ILE A 20 13.97 5.70 -5.90
C ILE A 20 14.15 6.76 -6.99
N VAL A 21 15.05 7.72 -6.76
CA VAL A 21 15.29 8.83 -7.70
C VAL A 21 15.88 8.32 -9.01
N SER A 22 16.72 7.26 -8.97
CA SER A 22 17.25 6.66 -10.20
C SER A 22 16.18 6.04 -11.10
N GLY A 23 15.02 5.65 -10.55
CA GLY A 23 13.94 4.98 -11.27
C GLY A 23 14.25 3.57 -11.79
N LYS A 24 15.43 3.02 -11.46
CA LYS A 24 15.87 1.72 -12.00
C LYS A 24 15.30 0.57 -11.18
N VAL A 25 14.15 0.05 -11.62
CA VAL A 25 13.50 -1.11 -11.01
C VAL A 25 13.87 -2.39 -11.74
N ARG A 26 14.28 -3.44 -10.99
CA ARG A 26 14.49 -4.79 -11.53
C ARG A 26 13.26 -5.65 -11.23
N PHE A 27 12.67 -6.23 -12.27
CA PHE A 27 11.51 -7.10 -12.12
C PHE A 27 11.94 -8.58 -12.08
N PRO A 28 11.37 -9.40 -11.18
CA PRO A 28 11.56 -10.84 -11.21
C PRO A 28 11.17 -11.47 -12.56
N SER A 29 11.81 -12.59 -12.91
CA SER A 29 11.54 -13.31 -14.16
C SER A 29 10.08 -13.76 -14.29
N HIS A 30 9.49 -14.23 -13.18
CA HIS A 30 8.12 -14.73 -13.10
C HIS A 30 7.03 -13.65 -13.23
N PHE A 31 7.38 -12.36 -13.29
CA PHE A 31 6.39 -11.31 -13.56
C PHE A 31 5.93 -11.37 -15.01
N THR A 32 4.61 -11.34 -15.23
CA THR A 32 4.01 -11.24 -16.56
C THR A 32 4.39 -9.93 -17.24
N SER A 33 4.33 -9.90 -18.57
CA SER A 33 4.57 -8.68 -19.35
C SER A 33 3.65 -7.54 -18.92
N ASP A 34 2.36 -7.83 -18.74
CA ASP A 34 1.37 -6.83 -18.36
C ASP A 34 1.62 -6.29 -16.95
N LEU A 35 2.07 -7.12 -16.00
CA LEU A 35 2.43 -6.63 -14.67
C LEU A 35 3.65 -5.71 -14.74
N LYS A 36 4.68 -6.09 -15.50
CA LYS A 36 5.89 -5.26 -15.68
C LYS A 36 5.54 -3.92 -16.33
N ASP A 37 4.66 -3.92 -17.32
CA ASP A 37 4.23 -2.70 -18.01
C ASP A 37 3.46 -1.75 -17.08
N LEU A 38 2.48 -2.28 -16.34
CA LEU A 38 1.75 -1.51 -15.34
C LEU A 38 2.71 -0.88 -14.32
N LEU A 39 3.64 -1.68 -13.77
CA LEU A 39 4.58 -1.20 -12.75
C LEU A 39 5.55 -0.15 -13.28
N LYS A 40 5.99 -0.23 -14.55
CA LYS A 40 6.81 0.82 -15.17
C LYS A 40 6.08 2.15 -15.25
N ASN A 41 4.79 2.13 -15.58
CA ASN A 41 3.97 3.33 -15.69
C ASN A 41 3.58 3.90 -14.31
N LEU A 42 3.48 3.07 -13.27
CA LEU A 42 3.22 3.52 -11.89
C LEU A 42 4.49 4.01 -11.17
N LEU A 43 5.61 3.29 -11.32
CA LEU A 43 6.91 3.64 -10.74
C LEU A 43 7.71 4.61 -11.63
N GLN A 44 7.00 5.39 -12.43
CA GLN A 44 7.57 6.41 -13.31
C GLN A 44 8.10 7.58 -12.49
N VAL A 45 9.38 7.92 -12.66
CA VAL A 45 10.05 9.03 -11.95
C VAL A 45 9.45 10.37 -12.38
N ASP A 46 9.22 10.55 -13.68
CA ASP A 46 8.57 11.75 -14.22
C ASP A 46 7.06 11.75 -13.91
N LEU A 47 6.65 12.59 -12.97
CA LEU A 47 5.26 12.73 -12.52
C LEU A 47 4.28 13.01 -13.68
N THR A 48 4.73 13.70 -14.73
CA THR A 48 3.89 14.07 -15.89
C THR A 48 3.54 12.87 -16.77
N LYS A 49 4.26 11.76 -16.62
CA LYS A 49 4.08 10.50 -17.35
C LYS A 49 3.55 9.37 -16.49
N ARG A 50 3.34 9.62 -15.19
CA ARG A 50 2.92 8.60 -14.24
C ARG A 50 1.42 8.33 -14.38
N PHE A 51 1.04 7.06 -14.49
CA PHE A 51 -0.37 6.66 -14.51
C PHE A 51 -1.09 7.16 -13.24
N GLY A 52 -2.35 7.60 -13.41
CA GLY A 52 -3.11 8.29 -12.37
C GLY A 52 -2.97 9.81 -12.41
N ASN A 53 -1.93 10.35 -13.04
CA ASN A 53 -1.68 11.79 -13.16
C ASN A 53 -1.77 12.32 -14.62
N LEU A 54 -2.15 11.45 -15.56
CA LEU A 54 -2.36 11.83 -16.96
C LEU A 54 -3.78 12.37 -17.16
N LYS A 55 -4.09 12.77 -18.41
CA LYS A 55 -5.42 13.29 -18.79
C LYS A 55 -6.58 12.36 -18.43
N ASN A 56 -6.41 11.03 -18.52
CA ASN A 56 -7.47 10.07 -18.19
C ASN A 56 -7.49 9.71 -16.69
N GLY A 57 -6.54 10.23 -15.89
CA GLY A 57 -6.43 10.01 -14.46
C GLY A 57 -6.38 8.52 -14.10
N VAL A 58 -7.27 8.11 -13.20
CA VAL A 58 -7.35 6.72 -12.71
C VAL A 58 -7.74 5.71 -13.81
N ASN A 59 -8.36 6.16 -14.90
CA ASN A 59 -8.84 5.26 -15.94
C ASN A 59 -7.68 4.59 -16.71
N ASP A 60 -6.50 5.22 -16.79
CA ASP A 60 -5.31 4.58 -17.36
C ASP A 60 -4.90 3.33 -16.57
N ILE A 61 -5.15 3.32 -15.26
CA ILE A 61 -4.90 2.17 -14.39
C ILE A 61 -6.01 1.14 -14.55
N LYS A 62 -7.28 1.56 -14.43
CA LYS A 62 -8.43 0.65 -14.47
C LYS A 62 -8.56 -0.12 -15.79
N ASN A 63 -8.20 0.53 -16.90
CA ASN A 63 -8.31 -0.02 -18.24
C ASN A 63 -7.01 -0.71 -18.70
N HIS A 64 -5.97 -0.76 -17.87
CA HIS A 64 -4.72 -1.43 -18.21
C HIS A 64 -4.94 -2.94 -18.39
N LYS A 65 -4.20 -3.59 -19.32
CA LYS A 65 -4.35 -5.01 -19.65
C LYS A 65 -4.23 -5.94 -18.45
N TRP A 66 -3.38 -5.60 -17.49
CA TRP A 66 -3.23 -6.34 -16.23
C TRP A 66 -4.55 -6.45 -15.42
N PHE A 67 -5.44 -5.47 -15.56
CA PHE A 67 -6.76 -5.45 -14.92
C PHE A 67 -7.90 -5.84 -15.87
N ALA A 68 -7.62 -6.38 -17.07
CA ALA A 68 -8.67 -6.70 -18.05
C ALA A 68 -9.76 -7.66 -17.52
N SER A 69 -9.41 -8.56 -16.59
CA SER A 69 -10.35 -9.49 -15.95
C SER A 69 -11.00 -8.95 -14.68
N THR A 70 -10.75 -7.69 -14.32
CA THR A 70 -11.21 -7.09 -13.07
C THR A 70 -12.56 -6.41 -13.26
N ASP A 71 -13.60 -6.96 -12.62
CA ASP A 71 -14.89 -6.30 -12.48
C ASP A 71 -14.88 -5.36 -11.28
N TRP A 72 -14.68 -4.08 -11.57
CA TRP A 72 -14.64 -3.01 -10.56
C TRP A 72 -15.95 -2.85 -9.78
N ILE A 73 -17.11 -3.11 -10.41
CA ILE A 73 -18.42 -2.94 -9.76
C ILE A 73 -18.63 -4.08 -8.76
N THR A 74 -18.31 -5.32 -9.17
CA THR A 74 -18.42 -6.50 -8.29
C THR A 74 -17.47 -6.41 -7.10
N ILE A 75 -16.26 -5.88 -7.28
CA ILE A 75 -15.33 -5.60 -6.19
C ILE A 75 -15.91 -4.55 -5.24
N PHE A 76 -16.39 -3.42 -5.77
CA PHE A 76 -16.99 -2.34 -4.97
C PHE A 76 -18.18 -2.84 -4.13
N GLN A 77 -19.02 -3.70 -4.71
CA GLN A 77 -20.17 -4.31 -4.04
C GLN A 77 -19.79 -5.47 -3.08
N LYS A 78 -18.49 -5.78 -2.93
CA LYS A 78 -17.99 -6.90 -2.10
C LYS A 78 -18.56 -8.26 -2.49
N LYS A 79 -18.86 -8.47 -3.78
CA LYS A 79 -19.44 -9.71 -4.31
C LYS A 79 -18.38 -10.70 -4.83
N MET A 80 -17.15 -10.26 -5.02
CA MET A 80 -16.03 -11.12 -5.41
C MET A 80 -15.57 -11.95 -4.21
N LYS A 81 -15.40 -13.27 -4.39
CA LYS A 81 -14.82 -14.13 -3.36
C LYS A 81 -13.35 -13.76 -3.14
N ALA A 82 -12.99 -13.44 -1.90
CA ALA A 82 -11.61 -13.13 -1.57
C ALA A 82 -10.71 -14.39 -1.67
N PRO A 83 -9.45 -14.24 -2.11
CA PRO A 83 -8.52 -15.36 -2.23
C PRO A 83 -8.07 -15.91 -0.87
N LEU A 84 -8.09 -15.09 0.18
CA LEU A 84 -7.76 -15.46 1.55
C LEU A 84 -8.87 -14.98 2.47
N ILE A 85 -9.45 -15.92 3.23
CA ILE A 85 -10.37 -15.63 4.33
C ILE A 85 -9.63 -15.98 5.64
N PRO A 86 -9.28 -14.99 6.48
CA PRO A 86 -8.63 -15.24 7.76
C PRO A 86 -9.50 -16.12 8.66
N LYS A 87 -8.88 -17.08 9.36
CA LYS A 87 -9.57 -17.93 10.33
C LYS A 87 -9.69 -17.17 11.65
N LEU A 88 -10.91 -16.89 12.07
CA LEU A 88 -11.24 -16.28 13.36
C LEU A 88 -12.06 -17.25 14.20
N THR A 89 -11.78 -17.33 15.50
CA THR A 89 -12.56 -18.15 16.44
C THR A 89 -13.62 -17.36 17.20
N SER A 90 -13.44 -16.06 17.34
CA SER A 90 -14.39 -15.18 18.05
C SER A 90 -14.22 -13.73 17.62
N LYS A 91 -15.13 -12.86 18.08
CA LYS A 91 -15.05 -11.41 17.84
C LYS A 91 -13.83 -10.74 18.49
N GLY A 92 -13.25 -11.36 19.53
CA GLY A 92 -12.07 -10.85 20.26
C GLY A 92 -10.78 -11.59 19.93
N ASP A 93 -10.73 -12.36 18.84
CA ASP A 93 -9.56 -13.13 18.46
C ASP A 93 -8.42 -12.23 17.95
N THR A 94 -7.31 -12.18 18.67
CA THR A 94 -6.14 -11.33 18.38
C THR A 94 -4.98 -12.10 17.73
N ARG A 95 -5.15 -13.39 17.39
CA ARG A 95 -4.03 -14.25 16.92
C ARG A 95 -3.45 -13.88 15.56
N GLN A 96 -4.10 -12.98 14.81
CA GLN A 96 -3.58 -12.45 13.55
C GLN A 96 -2.68 -11.22 13.75
N PHE A 97 -2.46 -10.80 15.00
CA PHE A 97 -1.59 -9.68 15.39
C PHE A 97 -0.39 -10.19 16.19
N ASP A 98 0.70 -9.43 16.15
CA ASP A 98 1.87 -9.69 16.97
C ASP A 98 1.61 -9.30 18.43
N ASN A 99 2.35 -9.92 19.35
CA ASN A 99 2.32 -9.56 20.76
C ASN A 99 3.31 -8.41 21.02
N TYR A 100 2.80 -7.33 21.62
CA TYR A 100 3.60 -6.17 22.03
C TYR A 100 3.65 -6.09 23.55
N PRO A 101 4.72 -5.52 24.14
CA PRO A 101 4.76 -5.27 25.58
C PRO A 101 3.64 -4.32 26.02
N GLU A 102 2.88 -4.74 27.03
CA GLU A 102 1.83 -3.90 27.64
C GLU A 102 2.46 -2.83 28.52
N ASP A 103 2.29 -1.55 28.15
CA ASP A 103 2.63 -0.43 29.01
C ASP A 103 1.45 -0.09 29.94
N LYS A 104 1.62 -0.38 31.23
CA LYS A 104 0.62 -0.12 32.28
C LYS A 104 0.28 1.37 32.44
N ASN A 105 1.10 2.26 31.91
CA ASN A 105 0.90 3.71 31.93
C ASN A 105 0.49 4.29 30.57
N ALA A 106 0.25 3.45 29.54
CA ALA A 106 -0.08 3.90 28.18
C ALA A 106 -1.28 4.86 28.13
N PHE A 107 -2.26 4.65 29.03
CA PHE A 107 -3.47 5.46 29.12
C PHE A 107 -3.45 6.42 30.31
N ARG A 108 -2.25 6.90 30.71
CA ARG A 108 -2.12 7.91 31.76
C ARG A 108 -2.82 9.20 31.32
N ARG A 109 -3.77 9.66 32.13
CA ARG A 109 -4.40 10.97 31.96
C ARG A 109 -3.68 12.00 32.82
N THR A 110 -3.42 13.16 32.25
CA THR A 110 -2.92 14.34 32.97
C THR A 110 -4.11 15.16 33.47
N LEU A 111 -3.89 15.92 34.56
CA LEU A 111 -4.90 16.86 35.06
C LEU A 111 -4.93 18.16 34.23
N THR A 112 -3.84 18.44 33.53
CA THR A 112 -3.70 19.59 32.64
C THR A 112 -3.81 19.11 31.20
N ASP A 113 -4.62 19.82 30.41
CA ASP A 113 -4.62 19.67 28.97
C ASP A 113 -3.44 20.46 28.40
N HIS A 114 -2.40 19.73 27.98
CA HIS A 114 -1.16 20.32 27.50
C HIS A 114 -1.26 20.87 26.07
N PHE A 115 -2.31 20.50 25.32
CA PHE A 115 -2.38 20.76 23.88
C PHE A 115 -3.79 21.23 23.45
N ALA A 116 -4.54 21.83 24.36
CA ALA A 116 -5.92 22.26 24.15
C ALA A 116 -6.08 23.20 22.95
N TYR A 117 -5.07 24.05 22.70
CA TYR A 117 -5.07 24.97 21.57
C TYR A 117 -4.78 24.25 20.25
N GLU A 118 -3.77 23.38 20.25
CA GLU A 118 -3.32 22.61 19.10
C GLU A 118 -4.38 21.63 18.59
N PHE A 119 -5.19 21.06 19.49
CA PHE A 119 -6.23 20.08 19.15
C PHE A 119 -7.66 20.61 19.25
N GLN A 120 -7.87 21.92 19.23
CA GLN A 120 -9.22 22.51 19.38
C GLN A 120 -10.23 22.04 18.31
N GLY A 121 -9.75 21.64 17.13
CA GLY A 121 -10.57 21.15 16.01
C GLY A 121 -10.51 19.64 15.78
N PHE A 122 -9.90 18.88 16.70
CA PHE A 122 -9.91 17.43 16.67
C PHE A 122 -11.22 16.91 17.26
#